data_AF-A0A945CZG6-F1
#
_entry.id   AF-A0A945CZG6-F1
#
_cell.length_a   1.000
_cell.length_b   1.000
_cell.length_c   1.000
_cell.angle_alpha   90.00
_cell.angle_beta   90.00
_cell.angle_gamma   90.00
#
_symmetry.space_group_name_H-M   'P 1'
#
loop_
_entity.id
_entity.type
_entity.pdbx_description
1 polymer ?
#
loop_
_entity_poly.entity_id
_entity_poly.type
_entity_poly.pdbx_seq_one_letter_code
_entity_poly.pdbx_strand_id
1 'polypeptide(L)'
;MFIIFNLLIVGLVLLIAYWWANEGLFSAVLHLVCVIAAGAIAFAIWEPLAMFLLGTDMFKYSGWGVALVSVFAVSLLILRVASDKIVPANVKFPAWANLTFGGLAGFAAGVLSIGICLIGSGFVQATDNIMGYRGTARADVGKNIEKANSLWLDVAHLTSVFYSKLSVGTMYPDFSGGMPLQQYNPRVDEQATLLRDTYEGKGQLTLKKKDANVTFFDVGSTSGGQKLAVVMVNFKGSAGDFGQQVVLSNSQVRLVTKANGKEEPKIYYPSAWKQKVQTTNDAGEKEEIEYMFEFDNSTAYATSIPKQDHSNIKFIFRTGDSKLDPSYLQIKGIRFDLHKAGELTDADVDSFMPDQTAVEVVERDLYGEDIQNQFRTIDRFAYRTTANNVPSSITFNEKYYILDAEAFSIDKSKLSGSGANTIKGVSADPGTGIVFVDVSPGKPSSFYDLYKTHKDAPIVILDDKDNPYKPIGYYIFNKKKMDLVIHSNEPIQSMSSIKNFAQKIRPNKDIEFKLIFMVTAGANINRLQVGDTQIGYCSVPVEEQRQK
;
A
#
# COMPACT_ATOMS: atom_id res chain seq x y z
N MET A 1 -20.24 -0.84 -33.09
CA MET A 1 -20.71 -0.59 -31.71
C MET A 1 -20.27 0.78 -31.19
N PHE A 2 -18.99 1.14 -31.28
CA PHE A 2 -18.49 2.45 -30.83
C PHE A 2 -19.16 3.67 -31.50
N ILE A 3 -19.45 3.62 -32.81
CA ILE A 3 -20.17 4.69 -33.53
C ILE A 3 -21.60 4.85 -32.97
N ILE A 4 -22.28 3.75 -32.66
CA ILE A 4 -23.63 3.76 -32.08
C ILE A 4 -23.59 4.42 -30.71
N PHE A 5 -22.59 4.10 -29.89
CA PHE A 5 -22.41 4.71 -28.58
C PHE A 5 -22.18 6.23 -28.66
N ASN A 6 -21.38 6.69 -29.62
CA ASN A 6 -21.19 8.13 -29.89
C ASN A 6 -22.50 8.82 -30.29
N LEU A 7 -23.24 8.23 -31.24
CA LEU A 7 -24.54 8.75 -31.68
C LEU A 7 -25.54 8.80 -30.53
N LEU A 8 -25.52 7.81 -29.64
CA LEU A 8 -26.37 7.78 -28.45
C LEU A 8 -26.01 8.92 -27.50
N ILE A 9 -24.74 9.12 -27.17
CA ILE A 9 -24.30 10.20 -26.26
C ILE A 9 -24.65 11.57 -26.84
N VAL A 10 -24.30 11.82 -28.11
CA VAL A 10 -24.63 13.09 -28.78
C VAL A 10 -26.15 13.28 -28.86
N GLY A 11 -26.88 12.21 -29.21
CA GLY A 11 -28.35 12.23 -29.28
C GLY A 11 -29.01 12.55 -27.95
N LEU A 12 -28.53 11.97 -26.84
CA LEU A 12 -29.04 12.28 -25.49
C LEU A 12 -28.77 13.73 -25.10
N VAL A 13 -27.57 14.25 -25.35
CA VAL A 13 -27.23 15.65 -25.06
C VAL A 13 -28.11 16.61 -25.88
N LEU A 14 -28.29 16.33 -27.17
CA LEU A 14 -29.15 17.15 -28.04
C LEU A 14 -30.63 17.04 -27.67
N LEU A 15 -31.10 15.89 -27.20
CA LEU A 15 -32.47 15.71 -26.71
C LEU A 15 -32.72 16.56 -25.47
N ILE A 16 -31.77 16.59 -24.51
CA ILE A 16 -31.85 17.46 -23.33
C ILE A 16 -31.84 18.93 -23.77
N ALA A 17 -30.95 19.31 -24.69
CA ALA A 17 -30.88 20.66 -25.23
C ALA A 17 -32.20 21.10 -25.89
N TYR A 18 -32.77 20.22 -26.71
CA TYR A 18 -34.04 20.45 -27.40
C TYR A 18 -35.21 20.58 -26.42
N TRP A 19 -35.29 19.72 -25.40
CA TRP A 19 -36.32 19.79 -24.38
C TRP A 19 -36.32 21.16 -23.69
N TRP A 20 -35.14 21.61 -23.24
CA TRP A 20 -35.01 22.89 -22.54
C TRP A 20 -35.14 24.12 -23.45
N ALA A 21 -34.83 24.00 -24.74
CA ALA A 21 -35.14 25.04 -25.72
C ALA A 21 -36.65 25.33 -25.81
N ASN A 22 -37.49 24.30 -25.64
CA ASN A 22 -38.95 24.42 -25.71
C ASN A 22 -39.58 24.91 -24.39
N GLU A 23 -39.00 24.55 -23.23
CA GLU A 23 -39.48 25.00 -21.90
C GLU A 23 -39.16 26.49 -21.61
N GLY A 24 -38.23 27.08 -22.36
CA GLY A 24 -37.88 28.49 -22.29
C GLY A 24 -36.59 28.79 -21.52
N LEU A 25 -35.99 29.94 -21.84
CA LEU A 25 -34.65 30.34 -21.40
C LEU A 25 -34.49 30.31 -19.88
N PHE A 26 -35.40 30.95 -19.16
CA PHE A 26 -35.28 31.10 -17.71
C PHE A 26 -35.37 29.75 -16.98
N SER A 27 -36.27 28.87 -17.40
CA SER A 27 -36.38 27.51 -16.86
C SER A 27 -35.12 26.67 -17.15
N ALA A 28 -34.55 26.81 -18.36
CA ALA A 28 -33.32 26.13 -18.77
C ALA A 28 -32.09 26.58 -17.96
N VAL A 29 -31.96 27.89 -17.70
CA VAL A 29 -30.87 28.44 -16.86
C VAL A 29 -31.00 27.97 -15.42
N LEU A 30 -32.22 28.00 -14.85
CA LEU A 30 -32.45 27.45 -13.51
C LEU A 30 -32.10 25.97 -13.43
N HIS A 31 -32.47 25.18 -14.44
CA HIS A 31 -32.08 23.78 -14.51
C HIS A 31 -30.56 23.60 -14.57
N LEU A 32 -29.86 24.38 -15.40
CA LEU A 32 -28.39 24.35 -15.48
C LEU A 32 -27.76 24.64 -14.12
N VAL A 33 -28.25 25.64 -13.38
CA VAL A 33 -27.76 25.94 -12.03
C VAL A 33 -28.02 24.77 -11.08
N CYS A 34 -29.19 24.15 -11.13
CA CYS A 34 -29.48 22.93 -10.36
C CYS A 34 -28.53 21.78 -10.70
N VAL A 35 -28.21 21.55 -11.98
CA VAL A 35 -27.27 20.51 -12.41
C VAL A 35 -25.86 20.80 -11.90
N ILE A 36 -25.38 22.05 -12.02
CA ILE A 36 -24.07 22.46 -11.52
C ILE A 36 -23.99 22.19 -10.00
N ALA A 37 -24.97 22.67 -9.23
CA ALA A 37 -25.02 22.48 -7.78
C ALA A 37 -25.16 21.00 -7.38
N ALA A 38 -26.03 20.23 -8.04
CA ALA A 38 -26.21 18.81 -7.78
C ALA A 38 -24.93 18.01 -8.05
N GLY A 39 -24.21 18.30 -9.13
CA GLY A 39 -22.94 17.63 -9.41
C GLY A 39 -21.83 18.02 -8.43
N ALA A 40 -21.80 19.27 -7.94
CA ALA A 40 -20.86 19.67 -6.90
C ALA A 40 -21.12 18.90 -5.59
N ILE A 41 -22.39 18.75 -5.19
CA ILE A 41 -22.80 17.93 -4.05
C ILE A 41 -22.43 16.46 -4.28
N ALA A 42 -22.66 15.94 -5.48
CA ALA A 42 -22.31 14.56 -5.84
C ALA A 42 -20.80 14.30 -5.65
N PHE A 43 -19.93 15.12 -6.24
CA PHE A 43 -18.49 14.96 -6.09
C PHE A 43 -17.98 15.21 -4.66
N ALA A 44 -18.71 15.98 -3.84
CA ALA A 44 -18.36 16.16 -2.43
C ALA A 44 -18.71 14.94 -1.55
N ILE A 45 -19.81 14.26 -1.83
CA ILE A 45 -20.39 13.22 -0.94
C ILE A 45 -20.15 11.78 -1.46
N TRP A 46 -19.80 11.60 -2.73
CA TRP A 46 -19.78 10.26 -3.34
C TRP A 46 -18.79 9.29 -2.69
N GLU A 47 -17.57 9.72 -2.30
CA GLU A 47 -16.57 8.78 -1.75
C GLU A 47 -16.97 8.24 -0.36
N PRO A 48 -17.38 9.08 0.61
CA PRO A 48 -17.90 8.58 1.89
C PRO A 48 -19.07 7.61 1.70
N LEU A 49 -20.01 7.92 0.79
CA LEU A 49 -21.13 7.04 0.50
C LEU A 49 -20.68 5.74 -0.18
N ALA A 50 -19.74 5.81 -1.12
CA ALA A 50 -19.19 4.64 -1.79
C ALA A 50 -18.50 3.71 -0.78
N MET A 51 -17.70 4.25 0.15
CA MET A 51 -17.08 3.46 1.21
C MET A 51 -18.10 2.77 2.10
N PHE A 52 -19.20 3.45 2.43
CA PHE A 52 -20.32 2.83 3.16
C PHE A 52 -20.98 1.70 2.35
N LEU A 53 -21.28 1.92 1.07
CA LEU A 53 -21.90 0.93 0.19
C LEU A 53 -21.00 -0.29 -0.06
N LEU A 54 -19.69 -0.11 -0.20
CA LEU A 54 -18.71 -1.20 -0.32
C LEU A 54 -18.59 -2.07 0.94
N GLY A 55 -19.02 -1.54 2.09
CA GLY A 55 -19.20 -2.30 3.32
C GLY A 55 -20.34 -3.31 3.24
N THR A 56 -21.32 -3.11 2.35
CA THR A 56 -22.50 -3.97 2.17
C THR A 56 -22.28 -5.01 1.06
N ASP A 57 -22.88 -6.19 1.20
CA ASP A 57 -22.73 -7.26 0.21
C ASP A 57 -23.45 -6.96 -1.12
N MET A 58 -24.55 -6.20 -1.09
CA MET A 58 -25.33 -5.88 -2.30
C MET A 58 -24.58 -4.96 -3.29
N PHE A 59 -23.75 -4.04 -2.80
CA PHE A 59 -23.08 -3.04 -3.63
C PHE A 59 -21.55 -3.20 -3.66
N LYS A 60 -21.03 -4.36 -3.27
CA LYS A 60 -19.59 -4.65 -3.17
C LYS A 60 -18.80 -4.34 -4.46
N TYR A 61 -19.40 -4.53 -5.63
CA TYR A 61 -18.72 -4.40 -6.93
C TYR A 61 -19.04 -3.10 -7.68
N SER A 62 -20.11 -2.40 -7.31
CA SER A 62 -20.60 -1.21 -8.05
C SER A 62 -20.79 0.02 -7.15
N GLY A 63 -20.35 -0.05 -5.88
CA GLY A 63 -20.60 0.98 -4.88
C GLY A 63 -20.11 2.37 -5.28
N TRP A 64 -18.96 2.47 -5.94
CA TRP A 64 -18.40 3.75 -6.43
C TRP A 64 -19.30 4.42 -7.47
N GLY A 65 -19.69 3.69 -8.52
CA GLY A 65 -20.53 4.22 -9.58
C GLY A 65 -21.96 4.52 -9.12
N VAL A 66 -22.56 3.60 -8.36
CA VAL A 66 -23.91 3.76 -7.83
C VAL A 66 -23.97 4.95 -6.86
N ALA A 67 -22.97 5.14 -6.00
CA ALA A 67 -22.92 6.30 -5.10
C ALA A 67 -22.95 7.62 -5.87
N LEU A 68 -22.08 7.77 -6.88
CA LEU A 68 -21.98 9.03 -7.63
C LEU A 68 -23.30 9.37 -8.35
N VAL A 69 -23.84 8.41 -9.12
CA VAL A 69 -25.05 8.63 -9.90
C VAL A 69 -26.27 8.83 -8.99
N SER A 70 -26.37 8.09 -7.90
CA SER A 70 -27.52 8.20 -6.98
C SER A 70 -27.53 9.53 -6.25
N VAL A 71 -26.38 10.00 -5.73
CA VAL A 71 -26.31 11.31 -5.07
C VAL A 71 -26.62 12.43 -6.05
N PHE A 72 -26.11 12.34 -7.29
CA PHE A 72 -26.44 13.31 -8.32
C PHE A 72 -27.94 13.34 -8.63
N ALA A 73 -28.54 12.18 -8.90
CA ALA A 73 -29.96 12.09 -9.27
C ALA A 73 -30.88 12.58 -8.15
N VAL A 74 -30.63 12.18 -6.90
CA VAL A 74 -31.42 12.61 -5.75
C VAL A 74 -31.24 14.10 -5.49
N SER A 75 -30.01 14.61 -5.52
CA SER A 75 -29.75 16.04 -5.31
C SER A 75 -30.38 16.90 -6.40
N LEU A 76 -30.29 16.47 -7.66
CA LEU A 76 -30.91 17.14 -8.79
C LEU A 76 -32.44 17.17 -8.65
N LEU A 77 -33.06 16.06 -8.27
CA LEU A 77 -34.51 15.99 -8.04
C LEU A 77 -34.95 16.93 -6.93
N ILE A 78 -34.26 16.93 -5.80
CA ILE A 78 -34.57 17.81 -4.66
C ILE A 78 -34.42 19.28 -5.06
N LEU A 79 -33.29 19.65 -5.67
CA LEU A 79 -33.03 21.02 -6.11
C LEU A 79 -34.03 21.46 -7.18
N ARG A 80 -34.44 20.56 -8.08
CA ARG A 80 -35.40 20.89 -9.12
C ARG A 80 -36.79 21.13 -8.53
N VAL A 81 -37.28 20.23 -7.68
CA VAL A 81 -38.57 20.40 -6.99
C VAL A 81 -38.57 21.66 -6.12
N ALA A 82 -37.45 21.95 -5.45
CA ALA A 82 -37.30 23.19 -4.68
C ALA A 82 -37.36 24.43 -5.60
N SER A 83 -36.62 24.42 -6.71
CA SER A 83 -36.63 25.52 -7.69
C SER A 83 -38.03 25.78 -8.25
N ASP A 84 -38.76 24.72 -8.62
CA ASP A 84 -40.11 24.83 -9.19
C ASP A 84 -41.12 25.38 -8.16
N LYS A 85 -40.91 25.12 -6.86
CA LYS A 85 -41.75 25.68 -5.78
C LYS A 85 -41.39 27.12 -5.42
N ILE A 86 -40.11 27.46 -5.42
CA ILE A 86 -39.63 28.81 -5.07
C ILE A 86 -39.91 29.79 -6.21
N VAL A 87 -39.84 29.32 -7.45
CA VAL A 87 -40.04 30.13 -8.66
C VAL A 87 -41.23 29.62 -9.46
N PRO A 88 -42.47 29.88 -9.00
CA PRO A 88 -43.68 29.34 -9.61
C PRO A 88 -44.02 29.97 -10.98
N ALA A 89 -43.37 31.08 -11.36
CA ALA A 89 -43.63 31.80 -12.59
C ALA A 89 -42.39 31.88 -13.48
N ASN A 90 -42.57 31.58 -14.77
CA ASN A 90 -41.51 31.64 -15.78
C ASN A 90 -41.53 33.00 -16.48
N VAL A 91 -40.34 33.60 -16.69
CA VAL A 91 -40.21 34.87 -17.42
C VAL A 91 -40.33 34.58 -18.92
N LYS A 92 -41.27 35.27 -19.59
CA LYS A 92 -41.52 35.08 -21.03
C LYS A 92 -40.52 35.90 -21.85
N PHE A 93 -39.59 35.21 -22.50
CA PHE A 93 -38.69 35.80 -23.50
C PHE A 93 -39.24 35.61 -24.94
N PRO A 94 -38.76 36.39 -25.92
CA PRO A 94 -39.09 36.15 -27.33
C PRO A 94 -38.64 34.75 -27.78
N ALA A 95 -39.36 34.15 -28.72
CA ALA A 95 -39.17 32.77 -29.15
C ALA A 95 -37.73 32.45 -29.59
N TRP A 96 -37.07 33.37 -30.30
CA TRP A 96 -35.69 33.20 -30.75
C TRP A 96 -34.70 33.12 -29.57
N ALA A 97 -34.95 33.86 -28.48
CA ALA A 97 -34.10 33.87 -27.30
C ALA A 97 -34.32 32.60 -26.46
N ASN A 98 -35.57 32.14 -26.32
CA ASN A 98 -35.89 30.86 -25.69
C ASN A 98 -35.21 29.69 -26.41
N LEU A 99 -35.32 29.64 -27.73
CA LEU A 99 -34.78 28.54 -28.50
C LEU A 99 -33.26 28.54 -28.50
N THR A 100 -32.63 29.71 -28.69
CA THR A 100 -31.17 29.83 -28.78
C THR A 100 -30.51 29.68 -27.41
N PHE A 101 -30.82 30.56 -26.47
CA PHE A 101 -30.14 30.57 -25.17
C PHE A 101 -30.66 29.47 -24.24
N GLY A 102 -31.95 29.12 -24.32
CA GLY A 102 -32.49 27.96 -23.60
C GLY A 102 -31.91 26.65 -24.12
N GLY A 103 -31.74 26.53 -25.45
CA GLY A 103 -31.03 25.40 -26.05
C GLY A 103 -29.57 25.31 -25.64
N LEU A 104 -28.83 26.43 -25.59
CA LEU A 104 -27.43 26.45 -25.12
C LEU A 104 -27.31 26.08 -23.63
N ALA A 105 -28.19 26.61 -22.78
CA ALA A 105 -28.22 26.26 -21.36
C ALA A 105 -28.58 24.77 -21.16
N GLY A 106 -29.56 24.27 -21.93
CA GLY A 106 -29.93 22.87 -21.96
C GLY A 106 -28.80 21.95 -22.46
N PHE A 107 -28.04 22.39 -23.48
CA PHE A 107 -26.88 21.67 -23.99
C PHE A 107 -25.79 21.56 -22.91
N ALA A 108 -25.45 22.66 -22.24
CA ALA A 108 -24.49 22.63 -21.13
C ALA A 108 -24.96 21.70 -19.99
N ALA A 109 -26.25 21.76 -19.63
CA ALA A 109 -26.83 20.89 -18.61
C ALA A 109 -26.80 19.41 -19.05
N GLY A 110 -27.04 19.13 -20.33
CA GLY A 110 -26.95 17.80 -20.92
C GLY A 110 -25.54 17.24 -20.91
N VAL A 111 -24.54 18.05 -21.30
CA VAL A 111 -23.11 17.67 -21.24
C VAL A 111 -22.72 17.27 -19.82
N LEU A 112 -23.06 18.08 -18.82
CA LEU A 112 -22.72 17.79 -17.42
C LEU A 112 -23.46 16.56 -16.88
N SER A 113 -24.77 16.44 -17.15
CA SER A 113 -25.58 15.32 -16.65
C SER A 113 -25.13 13.99 -17.25
N ILE A 114 -24.94 13.93 -18.59
CA ILE A 114 -24.46 12.72 -19.26
C ILE A 114 -23.00 12.43 -18.87
N GLY A 115 -22.17 13.47 -18.70
CA GLY A 115 -20.79 13.32 -18.23
C GLY A 115 -20.70 12.67 -16.85
N ILE A 116 -21.50 13.11 -15.87
CA ILE A 116 -21.56 12.48 -14.53
C ILE A 116 -22.03 11.03 -14.64
N CYS A 117 -23.05 10.75 -15.46
CA CYS A 117 -23.52 9.39 -15.69
C CYS A 117 -22.46 8.49 -16.35
N LEU A 118 -21.65 9.00 -17.29
CA LEU A 118 -20.55 8.25 -17.90
C LEU A 118 -19.40 7.99 -16.92
N ILE A 119 -19.01 8.99 -16.14
CA ILE A 119 -18.00 8.84 -15.08
C ILE A 119 -18.48 7.78 -14.07
N GLY A 120 -19.73 7.91 -13.59
CA GLY A 120 -20.34 6.95 -12.67
C GLY A 120 -20.43 5.55 -13.25
N SER A 121 -20.81 5.42 -14.52
CA SER A 121 -20.83 4.14 -15.23
C SER A 121 -19.44 3.52 -15.32
N GLY A 122 -18.38 4.34 -15.50
CA GLY A 122 -16.98 3.90 -15.47
C GLY A 122 -16.59 3.16 -14.21
N PHE A 123 -17.13 3.58 -13.06
CA PHE A 123 -16.91 2.95 -11.75
C PHE A 123 -17.81 1.74 -11.46
N VAL A 124 -18.73 1.38 -12.35
CA VAL A 124 -19.54 0.15 -12.24
C VAL A 124 -18.75 -1.02 -12.82
N GLN A 125 -18.78 -2.16 -12.13
CA GLN A 125 -18.19 -3.42 -12.60
C GLN A 125 -18.73 -3.77 -14.00
N ALA A 126 -17.85 -3.70 -14.98
CA ALA A 126 -18.10 -4.00 -16.38
C ALA A 126 -16.83 -4.59 -17.00
N THR A 127 -16.90 -4.97 -18.28
CA THR A 127 -15.71 -5.41 -19.03
C THR A 127 -14.75 -4.23 -19.25
N ASP A 128 -13.61 -4.52 -19.87
CA ASP A 128 -12.63 -3.57 -20.38
C ASP A 128 -13.21 -2.40 -21.21
N ASN A 129 -14.40 -2.54 -21.81
CA ASN A 129 -15.03 -1.49 -22.62
C ASN A 129 -16.56 -1.38 -22.39
N ILE A 130 -17.14 -0.18 -22.54
CA ILE A 130 -18.60 0.00 -22.67
C ILE A 130 -18.92 0.19 -24.15
N MET A 131 -19.62 -0.77 -24.76
CA MET A 131 -20.06 -0.65 -26.16
C MET A 131 -18.92 -0.31 -27.14
N GLY A 132 -17.69 -0.74 -26.85
CA GLY A 132 -16.47 -0.43 -27.60
C GLY A 132 -15.79 0.89 -27.21
N TYR A 133 -16.28 1.65 -26.24
CA TYR A 133 -15.59 2.79 -25.63
C TYR A 133 -14.70 2.34 -24.48
N ARG A 134 -13.41 2.68 -24.56
CA ARG A 134 -12.37 2.35 -23.58
C ARG A 134 -11.78 3.61 -22.92
N GLY A 135 -11.87 4.77 -23.58
CA GLY A 135 -11.37 6.04 -23.06
C GLY A 135 -9.84 6.05 -22.98
N THR A 136 -9.32 6.28 -21.78
CA THR A 136 -7.89 6.22 -21.49
C THR A 136 -7.52 4.82 -21.02
N ALA A 137 -6.51 4.21 -21.65
CA ALA A 137 -6.06 2.86 -21.35
C ALA A 137 -4.53 2.75 -21.48
N ARG A 138 -3.97 1.67 -20.95
CA ARG A 138 -2.57 1.31 -21.20
C ARG A 138 -2.37 0.99 -22.68
N ALA A 139 -1.30 1.52 -23.27
CA ALA A 139 -0.88 1.18 -24.63
C ALA A 139 -0.45 -0.30 -24.72
N ASP A 140 -0.68 -0.94 -25.86
CA ASP A 140 -0.27 -2.34 -26.06
C ASP A 140 1.25 -2.52 -26.11
N VAL A 141 1.98 -1.46 -26.47
CA VAL A 141 3.45 -1.42 -26.54
C VAL A 141 3.95 -0.17 -25.83
N GLY A 142 4.74 -0.36 -24.76
CA GLY A 142 5.35 0.73 -24.00
C GLY A 142 4.66 1.03 -22.67
N LYS A 143 5.38 1.75 -21.79
CA LYS A 143 4.97 2.02 -20.40
C LYS A 143 3.92 3.13 -20.26
N ASN A 144 3.37 3.61 -21.39
CA ASN A 144 2.57 4.82 -21.42
C ASN A 144 1.07 4.53 -21.37
N ILE A 145 0.36 5.41 -20.66
CA ILE A 145 -1.09 5.45 -20.66
C ILE A 145 -1.53 6.45 -21.71
N GLU A 146 -2.38 6.00 -22.62
CA GLU A 146 -2.79 6.75 -23.80
C GLU A 146 -4.30 6.77 -23.95
N LYS A 147 -4.80 7.73 -24.73
CA LYS A 147 -6.22 7.81 -25.04
C LYS A 147 -6.55 6.82 -26.16
N ALA A 148 -6.93 5.60 -25.79
CA ALA A 148 -7.23 4.52 -26.72
C ALA A 148 -8.39 4.86 -27.67
N ASN A 149 -9.44 5.52 -27.17
CA ASN A 149 -10.45 6.15 -28.02
C ASN A 149 -11.11 7.36 -27.36
N SER A 150 -11.51 8.33 -28.17
CA SER A 150 -12.20 9.55 -27.73
C SER A 150 -13.60 9.58 -28.30
N LEU A 151 -14.58 9.97 -27.48
CA LEU A 151 -15.91 10.31 -27.96
C LEU A 151 -15.85 11.54 -28.86
N TRP A 152 -16.80 11.65 -29.81
CA TRP A 152 -16.99 12.85 -30.63
C TRP A 152 -17.28 14.09 -29.78
N LEU A 153 -18.07 13.88 -28.72
CA LEU A 153 -18.28 14.85 -27.65
C LEU A 153 -17.84 14.19 -26.35
N ASP A 154 -16.66 14.56 -25.86
CA ASP A 154 -16.09 14.00 -24.64
C ASP A 154 -16.71 14.63 -23.39
N VAL A 155 -17.98 14.28 -23.16
CA VAL A 155 -18.78 14.82 -22.05
C VAL A 155 -18.20 14.46 -20.68
N ALA A 156 -17.52 13.31 -20.55
CA ALA A 156 -16.86 12.90 -19.32
C ALA A 156 -15.66 13.81 -19.00
N HIS A 157 -14.79 14.03 -19.99
CA HIS A 157 -13.65 14.93 -19.82
C HIS A 157 -14.08 16.38 -19.56
N LEU A 158 -15.04 16.90 -20.33
CA LEU A 158 -15.58 18.25 -20.14
C LEU A 158 -16.15 18.45 -18.73
N THR A 159 -16.88 17.46 -18.23
CA THR A 159 -17.46 17.47 -16.88
C THR A 159 -16.38 17.42 -15.80
N SER A 160 -15.40 16.53 -15.95
CA SER A 160 -14.26 16.41 -15.03
C SER A 160 -13.46 17.70 -14.92
N VAL A 161 -13.11 18.32 -16.06
CA VAL A 161 -12.38 19.60 -16.10
C VAL A 161 -13.22 20.72 -15.50
N PHE A 162 -14.53 20.76 -15.79
CA PHE A 162 -15.43 21.77 -15.25
C PHE A 162 -15.50 21.71 -13.72
N TYR A 163 -15.78 20.54 -13.13
CA TYR A 163 -15.85 20.39 -11.69
C TYR A 163 -14.48 20.51 -10.99
N SER A 164 -13.39 20.09 -11.64
CA SER A 164 -12.03 20.30 -11.13
C SER A 164 -11.74 21.80 -10.99
N LYS A 165 -12.00 22.59 -12.04
CA LYS A 165 -11.82 24.06 -12.01
C LYS A 165 -12.73 24.74 -11.00
N LEU A 166 -13.99 24.31 -10.89
CA LEU A 166 -14.90 24.85 -9.87
C LEU A 166 -14.42 24.56 -8.46
N SER A 167 -13.89 23.36 -8.20
CA SER A 167 -13.42 22.94 -6.87
C SER A 167 -12.23 23.74 -6.34
N VAL A 168 -11.43 24.31 -7.24
CA VAL A 168 -10.28 25.16 -6.90
C VAL A 168 -10.66 26.65 -6.86
N GLY A 169 -11.79 27.00 -7.49
CA GLY A 169 -12.29 28.37 -7.59
C GLY A 169 -13.48 28.63 -6.66
N THR A 170 -14.66 28.75 -7.26
CA THR A 170 -15.88 29.24 -6.59
C THR A 170 -16.54 28.21 -5.66
N MET A 171 -16.21 26.92 -5.80
CA MET A 171 -16.75 25.81 -5.01
C MET A 171 -15.64 25.15 -4.19
N TYR A 172 -14.71 25.96 -3.68
CA TYR A 172 -13.66 25.46 -2.79
C TYR A 172 -14.26 24.86 -1.51
N PRO A 173 -13.86 23.63 -1.10
CA PRO A 173 -14.41 22.99 0.08
C PRO A 173 -13.85 23.64 1.37
N ASP A 174 -14.54 24.67 1.88
CA ASP A 174 -14.17 25.36 3.12
C ASP A 174 -14.51 24.55 4.39
N PHE A 175 -15.53 23.70 4.31
CA PHE A 175 -15.92 22.86 5.46
C PHE A 175 -14.94 21.68 5.58
N SER A 176 -14.20 21.65 6.70
CA SER A 176 -13.24 20.62 7.15
C SER A 176 -11.78 20.69 6.66
N GLY A 177 -11.32 21.84 6.13
CA GLY A 177 -9.95 21.94 5.60
C GLY A 177 -9.75 21.05 4.37
N GLY A 178 -10.83 20.86 3.60
CA GLY A 178 -10.89 19.91 2.49
C GLY A 178 -9.95 20.30 1.36
N MET A 179 -9.36 19.30 0.71
CA MET A 179 -8.63 19.51 -0.54
C MET A 179 -9.65 19.60 -1.70
N PRO A 180 -9.47 20.53 -2.65
CA PRO A 180 -10.23 20.57 -3.91
C PRO A 180 -10.28 19.22 -4.62
N LEU A 181 -11.37 18.93 -5.34
CA LEU A 181 -11.49 17.73 -6.18
C LEU A 181 -10.29 17.54 -7.10
N GLN A 182 -9.80 18.63 -7.70
CA GLN A 182 -8.62 18.61 -8.59
C GLN A 182 -7.36 18.06 -7.90
N GLN A 183 -7.21 18.24 -6.59
CA GLN A 183 -6.07 17.74 -5.81
C GLN A 183 -6.39 16.40 -5.15
N TYR A 184 -7.64 16.24 -4.71
CA TYR A 184 -8.10 15.10 -3.92
C TYR A 184 -8.35 13.84 -4.77
N ASN A 185 -8.82 14.02 -6.00
CA ASN A 185 -8.98 12.98 -7.01
C ASN A 185 -8.78 13.57 -8.42
N PRO A 186 -7.51 13.78 -8.85
CA PRO A 186 -7.21 14.37 -10.14
C PRO A 186 -7.65 13.45 -11.29
N ARG A 187 -8.20 14.05 -12.36
CA ARG A 187 -8.60 13.36 -13.60
C ARG A 187 -9.53 12.17 -13.34
N VAL A 188 -10.65 12.44 -12.67
CA VAL A 188 -11.67 11.43 -12.32
C VAL A 188 -12.23 10.73 -13.57
N ASP A 189 -12.31 11.42 -14.70
CA ASP A 189 -12.67 10.87 -16.01
C ASP A 189 -11.71 9.78 -16.48
N GLU A 190 -10.39 10.05 -16.46
CA GLU A 190 -9.39 9.04 -16.80
C GLU A 190 -9.40 7.90 -15.79
N GLN A 191 -9.61 8.21 -14.50
CA GLN A 191 -9.77 7.21 -13.44
C GLN A 191 -10.88 6.23 -13.72
N ALA A 192 -12.07 6.72 -14.04
CA ALA A 192 -13.24 5.91 -14.30
C ALA A 192 -13.03 4.90 -15.44
N THR A 193 -12.15 5.24 -16.41
CA THR A 193 -11.79 4.35 -17.52
C THR A 193 -10.65 3.40 -17.19
N LEU A 194 -9.59 3.88 -16.54
CA LEU A 194 -8.37 3.11 -16.27
C LEU A 194 -8.57 2.02 -15.22
N LEU A 195 -9.52 2.20 -14.28
CA LEU A 195 -9.83 1.16 -13.31
C LEU A 195 -10.28 -0.16 -13.94
N ARG A 196 -10.79 -0.10 -15.17
CA ARG A 196 -11.30 -1.26 -15.93
C ARG A 196 -10.25 -2.07 -16.64
N ASP A 197 -9.01 -1.60 -16.63
CA ASP A 197 -7.85 -2.33 -17.12
C ASP A 197 -7.50 -3.48 -16.17
N THR A 198 -8.40 -4.46 -16.14
CA THR A 198 -8.30 -5.70 -15.37
C THR A 198 -7.92 -6.84 -16.29
N TYR A 199 -7.41 -7.92 -15.72
CA TYR A 199 -7.07 -9.13 -16.47
C TYR A 199 -8.29 -9.64 -17.25
N GLU A 200 -8.19 -9.63 -18.59
CA GLU A 200 -9.26 -9.95 -19.54
C GLU A 200 -10.59 -9.18 -19.34
N GLY A 201 -10.58 -8.04 -18.66
CA GLY A 201 -11.81 -7.31 -18.33
C GLY A 201 -12.70 -8.05 -17.29
N LYS A 202 -12.17 -9.07 -16.62
CA LYS A 202 -12.90 -9.93 -15.67
C LYS A 202 -12.49 -9.72 -14.22
N GLY A 203 -11.53 -8.83 -13.95
CA GLY A 203 -11.06 -8.57 -12.59
C GLY A 203 -11.98 -7.61 -11.83
N GLN A 204 -11.81 -7.55 -10.51
CA GLN A 204 -12.64 -6.70 -9.66
C GLN A 204 -12.17 -5.24 -9.72
N LEU A 205 -13.08 -4.29 -9.95
CA LEU A 205 -12.73 -2.86 -10.02
C LEU A 205 -12.52 -2.20 -8.65
N THR A 206 -13.03 -2.83 -7.60
CA THR A 206 -13.11 -2.25 -6.26
C THR A 206 -12.20 -2.99 -5.28
N LEU A 207 -11.56 -2.24 -4.40
CA LEU A 207 -10.84 -2.73 -3.23
C LEU A 207 -11.56 -2.19 -1.98
N LYS A 208 -11.40 -2.80 -0.79
CA LYS A 208 -11.81 -2.16 0.47
C LYS A 208 -10.59 -1.59 1.18
N LYS A 209 -10.74 -0.46 1.88
CA LYS A 209 -9.61 0.22 2.55
C LYS A 209 -8.86 -0.68 3.54
N LYS A 210 -9.56 -1.63 4.17
CA LYS A 210 -8.98 -2.58 5.14
C LYS A 210 -8.18 -3.74 4.51
N ASP A 211 -8.31 -3.94 3.20
CA ASP A 211 -7.76 -5.09 2.48
C ASP A 211 -6.35 -4.82 1.93
N ALA A 212 -5.90 -3.56 1.94
CA ALA A 212 -4.52 -3.19 1.64
C ALA A 212 -3.97 -2.21 2.67
N ASN A 213 -2.66 -2.24 2.89
CA ASN A 213 -1.95 -1.27 3.71
C ASN A 213 -0.61 -0.91 3.08
N VAL A 214 -0.28 0.37 3.06
CA VAL A 214 1.06 0.84 2.66
C VAL A 214 1.96 0.64 3.86
N THR A 215 2.90 -0.30 3.76
CA THR A 215 3.85 -0.60 4.83
C THR A 215 5.04 0.33 4.79
N PHE A 216 5.45 0.76 3.59
CA PHE A 216 6.68 1.50 3.40
C PHE A 216 6.65 2.40 2.18
N PHE A 217 7.32 3.55 2.27
CA PHE A 217 7.43 4.55 1.22
C PHE A 217 8.82 5.19 1.26
N ASP A 218 9.55 5.09 0.15
CA ASP A 218 10.93 5.58 0.05
C ASP A 218 11.18 6.31 -1.26
N VAL A 219 12.12 7.27 -1.20
CA VAL A 219 12.51 8.07 -2.36
C VAL A 219 14.03 8.07 -2.53
N GLY A 220 14.47 7.74 -3.73
CA GLY A 220 15.87 7.78 -4.15
C GLY A 220 16.11 8.77 -5.28
N SER A 221 17.38 9.00 -5.60
CA SER A 221 17.79 9.77 -6.78
C SER A 221 18.66 8.89 -7.66
N THR A 222 18.39 8.89 -8.96
CA THR A 222 19.26 8.21 -9.94
C THR A 222 20.49 9.06 -10.21
N SER A 223 21.55 8.46 -10.76
CA SER A 223 22.78 9.19 -11.12
C SER A 223 22.53 10.33 -12.14
N GLY A 224 21.40 10.29 -12.86
CA GLY A 224 20.92 11.35 -13.75
C GLY A 224 20.09 12.45 -13.07
N GLY A 225 19.97 12.43 -11.74
CA GLY A 225 19.21 13.40 -10.96
C GLY A 225 17.69 13.21 -10.97
N GLN A 226 17.18 12.13 -11.56
CA GLN A 226 15.75 11.82 -11.55
C GLN A 226 15.36 11.15 -10.24
N LYS A 227 14.17 11.44 -9.71
CA LYS A 227 13.67 10.80 -8.50
C LYS A 227 13.01 9.45 -8.81
N LEU A 228 13.30 8.46 -7.98
CA LEU A 228 12.68 7.15 -7.99
C LEU A 228 11.91 6.98 -6.67
N ALA A 229 10.67 6.50 -6.73
CA ALA A 229 9.91 6.17 -5.53
C ALA A 229 9.59 4.68 -5.48
N VAL A 230 9.78 4.07 -4.31
CA VAL A 230 9.41 2.68 -4.05
C VAL A 230 8.33 2.67 -2.99
N VAL A 231 7.23 1.96 -3.27
CA VAL A 231 6.10 1.86 -2.35
C VAL A 231 5.75 0.40 -2.15
N MET A 232 5.83 -0.06 -0.90
CA MET A 232 5.45 -1.43 -0.54
C MET A 232 4.02 -1.46 -0.04
N VAL A 233 3.24 -2.37 -0.61
CA VAL A 233 1.84 -2.56 -0.25
C VAL A 233 1.63 -4.00 0.19
N ASN A 234 1.11 -4.17 1.40
CA ASN A 234 0.62 -5.44 1.90
C ASN A 234 -0.86 -5.58 1.52
N PHE A 235 -1.19 -6.61 0.75
CA PHE A 235 -2.55 -6.99 0.42
C PHE A 235 -2.94 -8.21 1.23
N LYS A 236 -4.12 -8.16 1.87
CA LYS A 236 -4.72 -9.34 2.52
C LYS A 236 -5.36 -10.25 1.47
N GLY A 237 -5.60 -11.52 1.80
CA GLY A 237 -6.27 -12.47 0.92
C GLY A 237 -7.66 -12.01 0.45
N SER A 238 -8.35 -11.17 1.24
CA SER A 238 -9.62 -10.53 0.86
C SER A 238 -9.51 -9.49 -0.25
N ALA A 239 -8.30 -9.00 -0.56
CA ALA A 239 -8.04 -8.07 -1.66
C ALA A 239 -8.04 -8.74 -3.04
N GLY A 240 -8.05 -10.08 -3.09
CA GLY A 240 -8.03 -10.83 -4.34
C GLY A 240 -9.28 -10.61 -5.18
N ASP A 241 -9.11 -10.60 -6.50
CA ASP A 241 -10.19 -10.49 -7.45
C ASP A 241 -11.13 -11.68 -7.28
N PHE A 242 -12.37 -11.40 -6.87
CA PHE A 242 -13.38 -12.40 -6.52
C PHE A 242 -12.89 -13.45 -5.50
N GLY A 243 -11.95 -13.05 -4.62
CA GLY A 243 -11.39 -13.91 -3.57
C GLY A 243 -10.36 -14.94 -4.03
N GLN A 244 -9.77 -14.78 -5.23
CA GLN A 244 -8.76 -15.71 -5.75
C GLN A 244 -7.33 -15.20 -5.56
N GLN A 245 -6.97 -14.19 -6.35
CA GLN A 245 -5.61 -13.67 -6.45
C GLN A 245 -5.71 -12.16 -6.64
N VAL A 246 -4.80 -11.41 -6.01
CA VAL A 246 -4.69 -9.98 -6.29
C VAL A 246 -4.12 -9.85 -7.70
N VAL A 247 -4.80 -9.10 -8.56
CA VAL A 247 -4.34 -8.80 -9.91
C VAL A 247 -4.44 -7.30 -10.12
N LEU A 248 -3.31 -6.67 -10.43
CA LEU A 248 -3.19 -5.22 -10.58
C LEU A 248 -2.41 -4.87 -11.86
N SER A 249 -2.99 -4.00 -12.68
CA SER A 249 -2.27 -3.32 -13.76
C SER A 249 -1.60 -2.05 -13.25
N ASN A 250 -0.68 -1.49 -14.03
CA ASN A 250 -0.07 -0.21 -13.70
C ASN A 250 -1.10 0.94 -13.63
N SER A 251 -2.13 0.92 -14.47
CA SER A 251 -3.15 1.96 -14.59
C SER A 251 -4.09 2.07 -13.37
N GLN A 252 -4.16 0.99 -12.59
CA GLN A 252 -4.93 0.89 -11.34
C GLN A 252 -4.18 1.39 -10.11
N VAL A 253 -2.89 1.70 -10.23
CA VAL A 253 -2.03 2.20 -9.15
C VAL A 253 -1.47 3.57 -9.54
N ARG A 254 -1.63 4.57 -8.67
CA ARG A 254 -1.23 5.95 -8.95
C ARG A 254 -0.53 6.56 -7.75
N LEU A 255 0.63 7.16 -7.99
CA LEU A 255 1.29 8.02 -7.02
C LEU A 255 0.96 9.48 -7.37
N VAL A 256 0.28 10.18 -6.46
CA VAL A 256 -0.18 11.55 -6.69
C VAL A 256 0.66 12.52 -5.86
N THR A 257 1.20 13.56 -6.51
CA THR A 257 1.99 14.59 -5.81
C THR A 257 1.12 15.57 -5.06
N LYS A 258 1.70 16.26 -4.07
CA LYS A 258 1.08 17.46 -3.52
C LYS A 258 1.01 18.52 -4.61
N ALA A 259 -0.10 19.24 -4.64
CA ALA A 259 -0.28 20.44 -5.44
C ALA A 259 -0.85 21.53 -4.55
N ASN A 260 -0.35 22.75 -4.69
CA ASN A 260 -0.77 23.89 -3.88
C ASN A 260 -1.56 24.88 -4.76
N GLY A 261 -2.55 25.54 -4.14
CA GLY A 261 -3.34 26.56 -4.84
C GLY A 261 -4.15 26.00 -5.99
N LYS A 262 -3.89 26.50 -7.22
CA LYS A 262 -4.68 26.16 -8.41
C LYS A 262 -4.06 25.11 -9.34
N GLU A 263 -2.91 24.59 -8.97
CA GLU A 263 -2.17 23.64 -9.80
C GLU A 263 -2.80 22.25 -9.74
N GLU A 264 -2.70 21.52 -10.86
CA GLU A 264 -3.06 20.10 -10.92
C GLU A 264 -1.88 19.26 -10.41
N PRO A 265 -2.11 18.27 -9.53
CA PRO A 265 -1.04 17.39 -9.08
C PRO A 265 -0.53 16.51 -10.23
N LYS A 266 0.77 16.19 -10.18
CA LYS A 266 1.36 15.22 -11.10
C LYS A 266 0.97 13.81 -10.66
N ILE A 267 0.64 12.98 -11.63
CA ILE A 267 0.26 11.57 -11.44
C ILE A 267 1.35 10.71 -12.07
N TYR A 268 1.93 9.81 -11.27
CA TYR A 268 2.87 8.80 -11.75
C TYR A 268 2.27 7.41 -11.65
N TYR A 269 2.53 6.59 -12.66
CA TYR A 269 2.16 5.19 -12.70
C TYR A 269 3.40 4.32 -12.46
N PRO A 270 3.27 3.14 -11.84
CA PRO A 270 4.41 2.28 -11.60
C PRO A 270 4.96 1.76 -12.93
N SER A 271 6.28 1.78 -13.04
CA SER A 271 7.03 1.29 -14.20
C SER A 271 7.44 -0.18 -14.06
N ALA A 272 7.56 -0.66 -12.83
CA ALA A 272 7.98 -2.00 -12.46
C ALA A 272 7.40 -2.38 -11.10
N TRP A 273 7.42 -3.67 -10.79
CA TRP A 273 7.09 -4.19 -9.46
C TRP A 273 8.03 -5.33 -9.06
N LYS A 274 8.22 -5.54 -7.76
CA LYS A 274 8.84 -6.76 -7.21
C LYS A 274 7.77 -7.57 -6.48
N GLN A 275 7.79 -8.88 -6.69
CA GLN A 275 6.91 -9.83 -6.01
C GLN A 275 7.62 -11.17 -5.81
N LYS A 276 7.21 -11.90 -4.76
CA LYS A 276 7.66 -13.28 -4.53
C LYS A 276 6.98 -14.24 -5.52
N VAL A 277 7.77 -15.13 -6.11
CA VAL A 277 7.30 -16.20 -7.00
C VAL A 277 7.77 -17.54 -6.44
N GLN A 278 6.87 -18.51 -6.37
CA GLN A 278 7.23 -19.89 -6.04
C GLN A 278 7.87 -20.55 -7.26
N THR A 279 9.16 -20.83 -7.17
CA THR A 279 9.89 -21.66 -8.13
C THR A 279 10.16 -23.05 -7.55
N THR A 280 10.45 -24.01 -8.41
CA THR A 280 10.93 -25.33 -8.00
C THR A 280 12.38 -25.44 -8.42
N ASN A 281 13.26 -25.72 -7.46
CA ASN A 281 14.68 -25.89 -7.74
C ASN A 281 14.95 -27.23 -8.42
N ASP A 282 16.16 -27.40 -8.96
CA ASP A 282 16.60 -28.65 -9.61
C ASP A 282 16.50 -29.89 -8.70
N ALA A 283 16.44 -29.69 -7.37
CA ALA A 283 16.23 -30.72 -6.36
C ALA A 283 14.75 -31.07 -6.10
N GLY A 284 13.79 -30.41 -6.75
CA GLY A 284 12.35 -30.60 -6.55
C GLY A 284 11.77 -29.87 -5.32
N GLU A 285 12.57 -29.05 -4.64
CA GLU A 285 12.14 -28.24 -3.49
C GLU A 285 11.52 -26.92 -3.96
N LYS A 286 10.47 -26.46 -3.27
CA LYS A 286 9.83 -25.17 -3.56
C LYS A 286 10.58 -24.06 -2.85
N GLU A 287 11.05 -23.08 -3.62
CA GLU A 287 11.65 -21.85 -3.10
C GLU A 287 10.82 -20.63 -3.50
N GLU A 288 10.81 -19.62 -2.64
CA GLU A 288 10.17 -18.33 -2.92
C GLU A 288 11.27 -17.30 -3.20
N ILE A 289 11.38 -16.91 -4.47
CA ILE A 289 12.37 -15.93 -4.92
C ILE A 289 11.63 -14.64 -5.29
N GLU A 290 12.14 -13.50 -4.87
CA GLU A 290 11.60 -12.20 -5.26
C GLU A 290 12.16 -11.81 -6.63
N TYR A 291 11.28 -11.70 -7.63
CA TYR A 291 11.64 -11.26 -8.97
C TYR A 291 11.16 -9.84 -9.22
N MET A 292 11.95 -9.09 -9.98
CA MET A 292 11.56 -7.80 -10.52
C MET A 292 10.93 -8.00 -11.90
N PHE A 293 9.74 -7.44 -12.07
CA PHE A 293 9.00 -7.44 -13.31
C PHE A 293 8.77 -6.00 -13.77
N GLU A 294 8.67 -5.79 -15.08
CA GLU A 294 8.36 -4.48 -15.65
C GLU A 294 6.96 -4.45 -16.23
N PHE A 295 6.29 -3.30 -16.12
CA PHE A 295 5.05 -3.05 -16.85
C PHE A 295 5.37 -2.61 -18.28
N ASP A 296 5.93 -3.52 -19.07
CA ASP A 296 6.42 -3.29 -20.43
C ASP A 296 5.32 -3.42 -21.50
N ASN A 297 4.26 -4.18 -21.21
CA ASN A 297 3.18 -4.48 -22.13
C ASN A 297 1.79 -4.53 -21.46
N SER A 298 0.73 -4.63 -22.27
CA SER A 298 -0.67 -4.68 -21.80
C SER A 298 -1.07 -6.00 -21.11
N THR A 299 -0.19 -7.01 -21.11
CA THR A 299 -0.38 -8.30 -20.43
C THR A 299 0.36 -8.40 -19.11
N ALA A 300 1.20 -7.42 -18.77
CA ALA A 300 1.92 -7.36 -17.51
C ALA A 300 0.95 -7.00 -16.37
N TYR A 301 0.72 -7.94 -15.44
CA TYR A 301 -0.07 -7.71 -14.24
C TYR A 301 0.73 -8.13 -13.01
N ALA A 302 0.74 -7.29 -11.98
CA ALA A 302 1.25 -7.65 -10.68
C ALA A 302 0.26 -8.60 -10.01
N THR A 303 0.75 -9.74 -9.54
CA THR A 303 -0.10 -10.82 -9.04
C THR A 303 0.40 -11.42 -7.73
N SER A 304 -0.50 -11.64 -6.77
CA SER A 304 -0.15 -12.36 -5.52
C SER A 304 0.02 -13.86 -5.78
N ILE A 305 0.70 -14.63 -4.94
CA ILE A 305 0.61 -16.10 -5.06
C ILE A 305 -0.83 -16.52 -4.69
N PRO A 306 -1.49 -17.42 -5.47
CA PRO A 306 -2.85 -17.84 -5.16
C PRO A 306 -2.99 -18.42 -3.75
N LYS A 307 -4.08 -18.07 -3.05
CA LYS A 307 -4.43 -18.55 -1.69
C LYS A 307 -3.44 -18.17 -0.57
N GLN A 308 -2.59 -17.16 -0.77
CA GLN A 308 -1.86 -16.56 0.36
C GLN A 308 -2.78 -15.64 1.16
N ASP A 309 -2.67 -15.70 2.50
CA ASP A 309 -3.40 -14.80 3.41
C ASP A 309 -2.90 -13.36 3.32
N HIS A 310 -1.63 -13.18 2.95
CA HIS A 310 -0.98 -11.89 2.75
C HIS A 310 -0.05 -11.95 1.56
N SER A 311 0.00 -10.88 0.78
CA SER A 311 0.96 -10.72 -0.31
C SER A 311 1.55 -9.33 -0.28
N ASN A 312 2.87 -9.26 -0.45
CA ASN A 312 3.59 -8.00 -0.52
C ASN A 312 3.98 -7.75 -1.97
N ILE A 313 3.63 -6.56 -2.46
CA ILE A 313 4.05 -6.10 -3.79
C ILE A 313 4.73 -4.76 -3.61
N LYS A 314 5.96 -4.65 -4.11
CA LYS A 314 6.72 -3.38 -4.14
C LYS A 314 6.52 -2.75 -5.50
N PHE A 315 5.93 -1.57 -5.55
CA PHE A 315 5.74 -0.80 -6.79
C PHE A 315 6.87 0.22 -6.95
N ILE A 316 7.46 0.28 -8.15
CA ILE A 316 8.55 1.20 -8.48
C ILE A 316 8.05 2.27 -9.45
N PHE A 317 8.12 3.52 -9.02
CA PHE A 317 7.72 4.71 -9.76
C PHE A 317 8.98 5.45 -10.25
N ARG A 318 9.20 5.42 -11.56
CA ARG A 318 10.24 6.22 -12.22
C ARG A 318 9.59 7.53 -12.65
N THR A 319 9.91 8.61 -11.95
CA THR A 319 9.18 9.88 -12.13
C THR A 319 9.72 10.71 -13.29
N GLY A 320 11.00 10.54 -13.65
CA GLY A 320 11.68 11.37 -14.64
C GLY A 320 11.95 12.81 -14.19
N ASP A 321 11.44 13.21 -13.03
CA ASP A 321 11.51 14.56 -12.49
C ASP A 321 12.56 14.68 -11.40
N SER A 322 13.16 15.87 -11.28
CA SER A 322 14.19 16.16 -10.26
C SER A 322 13.62 16.42 -8.86
N LYS A 323 12.30 16.63 -8.75
CA LYS A 323 11.58 16.86 -7.50
C LYS A 323 10.36 15.95 -7.42
N LEU A 324 10.24 15.27 -6.29
CA LEU A 324 9.09 14.43 -5.97
C LEU A 324 8.62 14.77 -4.56
N ASP A 325 7.39 15.26 -4.43
CA ASP A 325 6.69 15.46 -3.15
C ASP A 325 5.34 14.74 -3.22
N PRO A 326 5.30 13.44 -2.90
CA PRO A 326 4.11 12.64 -3.03
C PRO A 326 3.17 12.87 -1.83
N SER A 327 1.87 12.92 -2.12
CA SER A 327 0.83 13.14 -1.11
C SER A 327 0.21 11.83 -0.63
N TYR A 328 -0.18 10.97 -1.57
CA TYR A 328 -0.84 9.70 -1.28
C TYR A 328 -0.63 8.71 -2.43
N LEU A 329 -0.78 7.42 -2.11
CA LEU A 329 -0.90 6.35 -3.11
C LEU A 329 -2.37 6.03 -3.32
N GLN A 330 -2.80 5.88 -4.57
CA GLN A 330 -4.14 5.45 -4.91
C GLN A 330 -4.12 4.07 -5.60
N ILE A 331 -4.87 3.11 -5.06
CA ILE A 331 -4.99 1.75 -5.60
C ILE A 331 -6.48 1.43 -5.78
N LYS A 332 -6.89 1.07 -7.00
CA LYS A 332 -8.29 0.77 -7.34
C LYS A 332 -9.29 1.83 -6.82
N GLY A 333 -8.91 3.11 -6.92
CA GLY A 333 -9.71 4.25 -6.48
C GLY A 333 -9.57 4.62 -4.99
N ILE A 334 -9.04 3.72 -4.15
CA ILE A 334 -8.83 3.98 -2.71
C ILE A 334 -7.49 4.64 -2.48
N ARG A 335 -7.48 5.63 -1.60
CA ARG A 335 -6.28 6.37 -1.22
C ARG A 335 -5.70 5.86 0.09
N PHE A 336 -4.38 5.75 0.10
CA PHE A 336 -3.56 5.31 1.20
C PHE A 336 -2.52 6.40 1.49
N ASP A 337 -2.47 6.77 2.77
CA ASP A 337 -1.49 7.75 3.24
C ASP A 337 -0.09 7.15 3.15
N LEU A 338 0.85 7.97 2.68
CA LEU A 338 2.25 7.60 2.65
C LEU A 338 2.84 7.92 4.03
N HIS A 339 3.50 6.94 4.63
CA HIS A 339 4.29 7.16 5.83
C HIS A 339 5.51 8.05 5.49
N LYS A 340 6.23 8.54 6.51
CA LYS A 340 7.39 9.41 6.30
C LYS A 340 8.40 8.73 5.36
N ALA A 341 8.76 9.43 4.30
CA ALA A 341 9.69 8.92 3.30
C ALA A 341 11.06 8.63 3.92
N GLY A 342 11.57 7.40 3.78
CA GLY A 342 12.99 7.14 3.91
C GLY A 342 13.74 7.55 2.65
N GLU A 343 15.06 7.66 2.77
CA GLU A 343 15.96 7.95 1.66
C GLU A 343 16.62 6.66 1.19
N LEU A 344 16.53 6.38 -0.11
CA LEU A 344 17.26 5.27 -0.73
C LEU A 344 18.70 5.66 -0.98
N THR A 345 19.62 4.76 -0.69
CA THR A 345 21.03 4.92 -1.06
C THR A 345 21.21 4.70 -2.57
N ASP A 346 22.33 5.18 -3.12
CA ASP A 346 22.64 5.01 -4.56
C ASP A 346 22.66 3.53 -4.97
N ALA A 347 23.18 2.65 -4.09
CA ALA A 347 23.19 1.21 -4.32
C ALA A 347 21.78 0.60 -4.36
N ASP A 348 20.86 1.14 -3.57
CA ASP A 348 19.47 0.69 -3.54
C ASP A 348 18.79 1.08 -4.85
N VAL A 349 19.02 2.30 -5.32
CA VAL A 349 18.48 2.81 -6.60
C VAL A 349 18.95 1.95 -7.77
N ASP A 350 20.23 1.56 -7.79
CA ASP A 350 20.78 0.67 -8.82
C ASP A 350 20.08 -0.70 -8.83
N SER A 351 19.67 -1.24 -7.67
CA SER A 351 18.94 -2.51 -7.58
C SER A 351 17.50 -2.47 -8.14
N PHE A 352 16.97 -1.27 -8.44
CA PHE A 352 15.66 -1.05 -9.04
C PHE A 352 15.75 -0.56 -10.50
N MET A 353 16.96 -0.53 -11.07
CA MET A 353 17.22 -0.23 -12.47
C MET A 353 17.42 -1.52 -13.27
N PRO A 354 16.77 -1.67 -14.44
CA PRO A 354 17.03 -2.77 -15.34
C PRO A 354 18.25 -2.40 -16.18
N ASP A 355 19.33 -3.16 -15.97
CA ASP A 355 20.49 -3.29 -16.87
C ASP A 355 21.54 -2.16 -16.86
N GLN A 356 22.62 -2.36 -16.08
CA GLN A 356 23.98 -2.41 -16.63
C GLN A 356 24.81 -3.43 -15.85
N THR A 357 25.16 -4.52 -16.54
CA THR A 357 26.09 -5.59 -16.11
C THR A 357 25.66 -6.42 -14.90
N ALA A 358 25.67 -7.74 -15.11
CA ALA A 358 25.61 -8.74 -14.06
C ALA A 358 26.64 -8.43 -12.97
N VAL A 359 26.19 -7.77 -11.90
CA VAL A 359 26.85 -7.85 -10.62
C VAL A 359 26.27 -9.09 -9.97
N GLU A 360 27.12 -10.04 -9.62
CA GLU A 360 26.78 -11.06 -8.62
C GLU A 360 26.38 -10.33 -7.33
N VAL A 361 25.10 -9.97 -7.21
CA VAL A 361 24.55 -9.38 -6.00
C VAL A 361 24.13 -10.55 -5.11
N VAL A 362 24.78 -10.66 -3.96
CA VAL A 362 24.33 -11.53 -2.88
C VAL A 362 22.86 -11.19 -2.58
N GLU A 363 21.97 -12.16 -2.78
CA GLU A 363 20.52 -12.12 -2.58
C GLU A 363 20.14 -11.76 -1.13
N ARG A 364 20.18 -10.48 -0.76
CA ARG A 364 19.44 -9.99 0.42
C ARG A 364 18.48 -8.90 -0.02
N ASP A 365 17.21 -9.08 0.33
CA ASP A 365 16.19 -8.04 0.22
C ASP A 365 16.61 -6.82 1.04
N LEU A 366 16.76 -5.68 0.35
CA LEU A 366 17.14 -4.38 0.89
C LEU A 366 16.24 -3.92 2.05
N TYR A 367 14.98 -4.36 2.06
CA TYR A 367 14.00 -3.99 3.09
C TYR A 367 13.76 -5.11 4.10
N GLY A 368 14.50 -6.22 3.98
CA GLY A 368 14.32 -7.38 4.81
C GLY A 368 12.98 -8.08 4.64
N GLU A 369 12.86 -9.26 5.20
CA GLU A 369 11.67 -10.10 5.07
C GLU A 369 10.70 -9.92 6.25
N ASP A 370 9.48 -10.45 6.13
CA ASP A 370 8.59 -10.61 7.29
C ASP A 370 9.23 -11.59 8.28
N ILE A 371 9.61 -11.07 9.43
CA ILE A 371 10.26 -11.83 10.49
C ILE A 371 9.37 -12.01 11.71
N GLN A 372 8.06 -11.73 11.61
CA GLN A 372 7.09 -11.88 12.72
C GLN A 372 7.22 -13.23 13.44
N ASN A 373 7.35 -14.31 12.66
CA ASN A 373 7.44 -15.68 13.18
C ASN A 373 8.79 -16.03 13.83
N GLN A 374 9.78 -15.15 13.73
CA GLN A 374 11.11 -15.31 14.33
C GLN A 374 11.20 -14.68 15.72
N PHE A 375 10.22 -13.86 16.10
CA PHE A 375 10.13 -13.27 17.43
C PHE A 375 9.34 -14.15 18.39
N ARG A 376 9.83 -14.27 19.62
CA ARG A 376 9.10 -14.88 20.74
C ARG A 376 9.24 -14.03 21.99
N THR A 377 8.11 -13.48 22.44
CA THR A 377 7.99 -12.74 23.71
C THR A 377 7.70 -13.73 24.84
N ILE A 378 8.68 -14.53 25.21
CA ILE A 378 8.60 -15.47 26.34
C ILE A 378 9.79 -15.26 27.25
N ASP A 379 9.63 -15.48 28.55
CA ASP A 379 10.73 -15.52 29.52
C ASP A 379 11.44 -16.88 29.49
N ARG A 380 10.73 -17.92 29.08
CA ARG A 380 11.20 -19.29 29.17
C ARG A 380 12.29 -19.62 28.18
N PHE A 381 13.40 -20.12 28.72
CA PHE A 381 14.44 -20.72 27.92
C PHE A 381 13.89 -22.01 27.25
N ALA A 382 14.21 -22.23 25.98
CA ALA A 382 13.67 -23.36 25.21
C ALA A 382 14.11 -24.73 25.78
N TYR A 383 15.21 -24.75 26.54
CA TYR A 383 15.78 -25.95 27.15
C TYR A 383 15.60 -25.91 28.66
N ARG A 384 15.15 -27.02 29.25
CA ARG A 384 14.96 -27.16 30.70
C ARG A 384 16.20 -27.80 31.31
N THR A 385 16.96 -27.05 32.08
CA THR A 385 18.08 -27.59 32.86
C THR A 385 17.95 -27.18 34.33
N THR A 386 18.56 -27.95 35.21
CA THR A 386 18.57 -27.67 36.65
C THR A 386 19.79 -26.84 37.00
N ALA A 387 19.67 -25.97 38.01
CA ALA A 387 20.75 -25.13 38.50
C ALA A 387 22.03 -25.92 38.89
N ASN A 388 21.89 -27.22 39.20
CA ASN A 388 23.00 -28.10 39.56
C ASN A 388 23.81 -28.63 38.35
N ASN A 389 23.24 -28.58 37.15
CA ASN A 389 23.84 -29.16 35.94
C ASN A 389 24.51 -28.12 35.04
N VAL A 390 24.45 -26.84 35.42
CA VAL A 390 25.06 -25.74 34.69
C VAL A 390 26.42 -25.34 35.26
N PRO A 391 27.31 -24.76 34.43
CA PRO A 391 28.57 -24.20 34.92
C PRO A 391 28.37 -23.11 35.97
N SER A 392 29.34 -22.95 36.87
CA SER A 392 29.33 -21.91 37.91
C SER A 392 29.38 -20.47 37.38
N SER A 393 29.64 -20.29 36.08
CA SER A 393 29.64 -19.01 35.39
C SER A 393 28.23 -18.52 34.98
N ILE A 394 27.18 -19.25 35.37
CA ILE A 394 25.79 -18.82 35.23
C ILE A 394 25.24 -18.47 36.61
N THR A 395 24.77 -17.23 36.75
CA THR A 395 24.16 -16.73 37.98
C THR A 395 22.66 -16.62 37.84
N PHE A 396 21.95 -16.90 38.93
CA PHE A 396 20.48 -16.92 38.95
C PHE A 396 19.94 -16.13 40.14
N ASN A 397 18.74 -15.58 39.99
CA ASN A 397 18.00 -15.04 41.12
C ASN A 397 17.32 -16.16 41.95
N GLU A 398 16.70 -15.79 43.07
CA GLU A 398 16.01 -16.72 43.99
C GLU A 398 14.88 -17.52 43.32
N LYS A 399 14.38 -17.05 42.18
CA LYS A 399 13.31 -17.69 41.39
C LYS A 399 13.84 -18.55 40.23
N TYR A 400 15.16 -18.75 40.13
CA TYR A 400 15.85 -19.49 39.06
C TYR A 400 15.75 -18.84 37.67
N TYR A 401 15.71 -17.52 37.58
CA TYR A 401 15.93 -16.77 36.32
C TYR A 401 17.39 -16.33 36.22
N ILE A 402 17.98 -16.43 35.03
CA ILE A 402 19.38 -16.05 34.74
C ILE A 402 19.54 -14.54 34.87
N LEU A 403 20.53 -14.09 35.64
CA LEU A 403 20.93 -12.68 35.75
C LEU A 403 22.10 -12.36 34.81
N ASP A 404 23.11 -13.23 34.82
CA ASP A 404 24.33 -13.11 34.03
C ASP A 404 24.83 -14.52 33.71
N ALA A 405 25.32 -14.74 32.49
CA ALA A 405 25.77 -16.04 32.04
C ALA A 405 26.91 -15.92 31.04
N GLU A 406 28.03 -16.60 31.28
CA GLU A 406 29.04 -16.83 30.25
C GLU A 406 29.47 -18.29 30.27
N ALA A 407 28.89 -19.10 29.38
CA ALA A 407 29.15 -20.53 29.33
C ALA A 407 29.27 -21.02 27.88
N PHE A 408 30.38 -21.68 27.58
CA PHE A 408 30.65 -22.22 26.25
C PHE A 408 30.69 -23.75 26.29
N SER A 409 30.25 -24.38 25.21
CA SER A 409 30.29 -25.84 25.01
C SER A 409 29.54 -26.66 26.07
N ILE A 410 28.37 -26.19 26.52
CA ILE A 410 27.48 -26.96 27.40
C ILE A 410 26.89 -28.14 26.61
N ASP A 411 27.05 -29.37 27.11
CA ASP A 411 26.50 -30.56 26.45
C ASP A 411 24.96 -30.61 26.53
N LYS A 412 24.31 -30.93 25.40
CA LYS A 412 22.85 -31.06 25.27
C LYS A 412 22.24 -32.04 26.28
N SER A 413 22.95 -33.12 26.61
CA SER A 413 22.50 -34.11 27.59
C SER A 413 22.35 -33.53 29.00
N LYS A 414 23.03 -32.42 29.30
CA LYS A 414 22.88 -31.69 30.56
C LYS A 414 21.73 -30.68 30.52
N LEU A 415 21.13 -30.46 29.35
CA LEU A 415 20.02 -29.53 29.10
C LEU A 415 18.64 -30.18 29.09
N SER A 416 18.53 -31.38 29.69
CA SER A 416 17.27 -32.10 29.93
C SER A 416 17.15 -32.47 31.41
N GLY A 417 16.59 -31.56 32.21
CA GLY A 417 16.33 -31.75 33.63
C GLY A 417 14.87 -31.45 33.98
N SER A 418 14.31 -32.25 34.89
CA SER A 418 12.99 -32.03 35.48
C SER A 418 13.15 -32.03 37.00
N GLY A 419 12.75 -30.94 37.66
CA GLY A 419 12.85 -30.80 39.12
C GLY A 419 12.49 -29.40 39.62
N ALA A 420 12.47 -29.22 40.94
CA ALA A 420 12.10 -27.94 41.59
C ALA A 420 13.07 -26.79 41.27
N ASN A 421 14.35 -27.09 41.02
CA ASN A 421 15.42 -26.11 40.74
C ASN A 421 15.68 -25.94 39.24
N THR A 422 14.63 -26.02 38.42
CA THR A 422 14.77 -25.86 36.97
C THR A 422 14.90 -24.37 36.64
N ILE A 423 15.89 -24.02 35.83
CA ILE A 423 16.07 -22.66 35.31
C ILE A 423 14.83 -22.31 34.49
N LYS A 424 14.16 -21.25 34.91
CA LYS A 424 12.88 -20.85 34.31
C LYS A 424 13.06 -20.00 33.07
N GLY A 425 14.09 -19.15 33.03
CA GLY A 425 14.23 -18.14 31.98
C GLY A 425 15.36 -17.15 32.21
N VAL A 426 15.30 -16.04 31.48
CA VAL A 426 16.17 -14.86 31.69
C VAL A 426 15.43 -13.84 32.55
N SER A 427 16.12 -13.20 33.48
CA SER A 427 15.52 -12.18 34.35
C SER A 427 15.29 -10.89 33.57
N ALA A 428 14.07 -10.34 33.70
CA ALA A 428 13.67 -9.03 33.18
C ALA A 428 13.60 -7.99 34.30
N ASP A 429 14.03 -6.76 34.02
CA ASP A 429 13.87 -5.64 34.95
C ASP A 429 12.39 -5.21 35.06
N PRO A 430 11.97 -4.58 36.17
CA PRO A 430 10.61 -4.08 36.33
C PRO A 430 10.19 -3.16 35.18
N GLY A 431 9.00 -3.39 34.59
CA GLY A 431 8.54 -2.63 33.42
C GLY A 431 9.16 -3.05 32.07
N THR A 432 9.88 -4.17 32.00
CA THR A 432 10.44 -4.71 30.75
C THR A 432 9.96 -6.14 30.45
N GLY A 433 10.17 -6.58 29.21
CA GLY A 433 9.94 -7.95 28.77
C GLY A 433 11.13 -8.49 27.95
N ILE A 434 11.37 -9.80 28.05
CA ILE A 434 12.40 -10.49 27.26
C ILE A 434 11.83 -10.92 25.91
N VAL A 435 12.61 -10.66 24.86
CA VAL A 435 12.29 -11.00 23.48
C VAL A 435 13.42 -11.82 22.89
N PHE A 436 13.08 -13.03 22.42
CA PHE A 436 13.98 -13.88 21.67
C PHE A 436 13.77 -13.66 20.18
N VAL A 437 14.85 -13.43 19.45
CA VAL A 437 14.85 -13.34 17.99
C VAL A 437 15.66 -14.49 17.45
N ASP A 438 15.01 -15.41 16.74
CA ASP A 438 15.70 -16.47 16.00
C ASP A 438 16.39 -15.85 14.80
N VAL A 439 17.70 -16.02 14.68
CA VAL A 439 18.54 -15.49 13.60
C VAL A 439 19.43 -16.59 13.01
N SER A 440 18.95 -17.83 13.11
CA SER A 440 19.62 -19.03 12.61
C SER A 440 19.93 -18.92 11.10
N PRO A 441 21.05 -19.50 10.62
CA PRO A 441 21.35 -19.52 9.19
C PRO A 441 20.19 -20.09 8.36
N GLY A 442 19.86 -19.42 7.24
CA GLY A 442 18.74 -19.81 6.37
C GLY A 442 17.36 -19.37 6.85
N LYS A 443 17.26 -18.60 7.95
CA LYS A 443 16.03 -17.90 8.34
C LYS A 443 15.96 -16.49 7.71
N PRO A 444 14.75 -15.97 7.49
CA PRO A 444 14.51 -14.58 7.04
C PRO A 444 15.24 -13.50 7.85
N SER A 445 15.42 -13.75 9.15
CA SER A 445 16.07 -12.89 10.13
C SER A 445 17.57 -13.14 10.29
N SER A 446 18.14 -14.09 9.55
CA SER A 446 19.59 -14.32 9.56
C SER A 446 20.30 -13.07 9.05
N PHE A 447 21.53 -12.81 9.50
CA PHE A 447 22.35 -11.69 9.03
C PHE A 447 23.82 -12.07 8.81
N TYR A 448 24.11 -13.37 8.68
CA TYR A 448 25.49 -13.89 8.57
C TYR A 448 26.27 -13.35 7.37
N ASP A 449 25.61 -13.19 6.23
CA ASP A 449 26.10 -12.57 5.00
C ASP A 449 26.68 -11.16 5.22
N LEU A 450 26.13 -10.37 6.14
CA LEU A 450 26.63 -9.03 6.47
C LEU A 450 27.90 -9.05 7.32
N TYR A 451 28.34 -10.22 7.79
CA TYR A 451 29.58 -10.29 8.57
C TYR A 451 30.80 -9.78 7.81
N LYS A 452 30.82 -9.90 6.48
CA LYS A 452 31.96 -9.42 5.68
C LYS A 452 31.98 -7.90 5.52
N THR A 453 30.81 -7.26 5.45
CA THR A 453 30.65 -5.83 5.14
C THR A 453 30.40 -4.97 6.36
N HIS A 454 29.75 -5.51 7.39
CA HIS A 454 29.23 -4.78 8.55
C HIS A 454 29.62 -5.42 9.89
N LYS A 455 30.75 -6.13 9.96
CA LYS A 455 31.20 -6.86 11.18
C LYS A 455 31.11 -6.08 12.50
N ASP A 456 31.36 -4.77 12.46
CA ASP A 456 31.41 -3.90 13.64
C ASP A 456 30.14 -3.03 13.80
N ALA A 457 29.15 -3.23 12.91
CA ALA A 457 27.90 -2.48 12.95
C ALA A 457 26.97 -2.94 14.09
N PRO A 458 26.17 -2.03 14.66
CA PRO A 458 25.28 -2.35 15.77
C PRO A 458 24.12 -3.24 15.35
N ILE A 459 23.84 -4.27 16.15
CA ILE A 459 22.64 -5.11 15.99
C ILE A 459 21.56 -4.53 16.90
N VAL A 460 20.43 -4.10 16.33
CA VAL A 460 19.34 -3.48 17.09
C VAL A 460 17.98 -3.95 16.60
N ILE A 461 17.02 -4.00 17.52
CA ILE A 461 15.59 -3.96 17.17
C ILE A 461 15.04 -2.57 17.46
N LEU A 462 14.07 -2.13 16.66
CA LEU A 462 13.45 -0.82 16.77
C LEU A 462 11.96 -0.98 17.05
N ASP A 463 11.43 -0.15 17.95
CA ASP A 463 9.99 -0.08 18.19
C ASP A 463 9.27 0.86 17.20
N ASP A 464 7.95 0.99 17.36
CA ASP A 464 7.07 1.87 16.59
C ASP A 464 7.41 3.36 16.68
N LYS A 465 8.27 3.75 17.64
CA LYS A 465 8.77 5.11 17.83
C LYS A 465 10.25 5.25 17.46
N ASP A 466 10.82 4.26 16.78
CA ASP A 466 12.22 4.18 16.39
C ASP A 466 13.21 4.19 17.58
N ASN A 467 12.80 3.75 18.78
CA ASN A 467 13.74 3.57 19.89
C ASN A 467 14.55 2.27 19.69
N PRO A 468 15.90 2.32 19.74
CA PRO A 468 16.73 1.16 19.53
C PRO A 468 16.94 0.34 20.81
N TYR A 469 16.81 -0.99 20.71
CA TYR A 469 17.17 -1.95 21.75
C TYR A 469 18.29 -2.85 21.26
N LYS A 470 19.37 -2.95 22.04
CA LYS A 470 20.51 -3.83 21.76
C LYS A 470 20.31 -5.20 22.41
N PRO A 471 20.87 -6.28 21.85
CA PRO A 471 20.76 -7.59 22.45
C PRO A 471 21.62 -7.67 23.71
N ILE A 472 21.01 -8.08 24.82
CA ILE A 472 21.68 -8.32 26.11
C ILE A 472 22.41 -9.67 26.13
N GLY A 473 22.16 -10.54 25.15
CA GLY A 473 22.72 -11.87 25.13
C GLY A 473 22.40 -12.63 23.85
N TYR A 474 22.99 -13.83 23.75
CA TYR A 474 22.73 -14.77 22.68
C TYR A 474 22.91 -16.21 23.17
N TYR A 475 22.31 -17.15 22.44
CA TYR A 475 22.71 -18.54 22.51
C TYR A 475 22.89 -19.14 21.13
N ILE A 476 23.91 -19.99 20.99
CA ILE A 476 24.22 -20.75 19.77
C ILE A 476 24.19 -22.22 20.12
N PHE A 477 23.36 -22.97 19.43
CA PHE A 477 23.24 -24.41 19.56
C PHE A 477 23.79 -25.10 18.31
N ASN A 478 24.73 -26.02 18.48
CA ASN A 478 25.27 -26.84 17.39
C ASN A 478 25.21 -28.31 17.79
N LYS A 479 24.24 -29.06 17.22
CA LYS A 479 23.94 -30.51 17.39
C LYS A 479 23.99 -31.08 18.82
N LYS A 480 25.14 -31.01 19.50
CA LYS A 480 25.41 -31.51 20.85
C LYS A 480 25.85 -30.45 21.86
N LYS A 481 26.24 -29.24 21.44
CA LYS A 481 26.82 -28.22 22.32
C LYS A 481 26.09 -26.89 22.22
N MET A 482 25.93 -26.22 23.35
CA MET A 482 25.36 -24.88 23.48
C MET A 482 26.40 -23.90 24.01
N ASP A 483 26.48 -22.74 23.37
CA ASP A 483 27.12 -21.54 23.91
C ASP A 483 26.02 -20.58 24.35
N LEU A 484 26.12 -20.04 25.57
CA LEU A 484 25.18 -19.09 26.15
C LEU A 484 25.97 -17.92 26.74
N VAL A 485 25.64 -16.72 26.29
CA VAL A 485 26.21 -15.47 26.80
C VAL A 485 25.06 -14.51 27.07
N ILE A 486 24.94 -14.01 28.29
CA ILE A 486 23.95 -13.02 28.70
C ILE A 486 24.66 -12.06 29.64
N HIS A 487 24.68 -10.78 29.27
CA HIS A 487 25.19 -9.69 30.09
C HIS A 487 24.16 -8.56 30.11
N SER A 488 23.40 -8.47 31.21
CA SER A 488 22.31 -7.49 31.33
C SER A 488 22.81 -6.03 31.30
N ASN A 489 24.06 -5.78 31.74
CA ASN A 489 24.65 -4.44 31.82
C ASN A 489 25.60 -4.09 30.66
N GLU A 490 26.01 -5.09 29.86
CA GLU A 490 26.95 -4.91 28.75
C GLU A 490 26.35 -5.53 27.48
N PRO A 491 25.43 -4.82 26.81
CA PRO A 491 24.79 -5.35 25.62
C PRO A 491 25.79 -5.55 24.49
N ILE A 492 25.52 -6.56 23.68
CA ILE A 492 26.33 -6.94 22.53
C ILE A 492 26.30 -5.79 21.53
N GLN A 493 27.47 -5.24 21.24
CA GLN A 493 27.59 -4.06 20.40
C GLN A 493 27.56 -4.41 18.91
N SER A 494 28.05 -5.56 18.49
CA SER A 494 28.18 -5.91 17.07
C SER A 494 28.38 -7.42 16.86
N MET A 495 28.47 -7.84 15.59
CA MET A 495 28.79 -9.24 15.24
C MET A 495 30.19 -9.65 15.66
N SER A 496 31.16 -8.71 15.68
CA SER A 496 32.53 -8.99 16.10
C SER A 496 32.66 -9.26 17.60
N SER A 497 31.72 -8.74 18.41
CA SER A 497 31.61 -9.07 19.84
C SER A 497 31.20 -10.52 20.10
N ILE A 498 30.62 -11.21 19.11
CA ILE A 498 30.22 -12.62 19.24
C ILE A 498 31.42 -13.53 18.99
N LYS A 499 31.83 -14.27 20.03
CA LYS A 499 33.04 -15.09 20.01
C LYS A 499 33.01 -16.15 18.91
N ASN A 500 33.93 -16.03 17.95
CA ASN A 500 34.10 -16.91 16.78
C ASN A 500 32.86 -16.97 15.86
N PHE A 501 32.11 -15.86 15.72
CA PHE A 501 30.90 -15.76 14.89
C PHE A 501 31.03 -16.45 13.52
N ALA A 502 32.03 -16.06 12.71
CA ALA A 502 32.22 -16.59 11.35
C ALA A 502 32.52 -18.10 11.27
N GLN A 503 33.05 -18.69 12.34
CA GLN A 503 33.33 -20.13 12.39
C GLN A 503 32.13 -20.92 12.90
N LYS A 504 31.36 -20.32 13.83
CA LYS A 504 30.24 -20.95 14.50
C LYS A 504 28.94 -20.88 13.71
N ILE A 505 28.69 -19.80 12.97
CA ILE A 505 27.40 -19.48 12.34
C ILE A 505 27.44 -19.67 10.82
N ARG A 506 28.23 -20.64 10.34
CA ARG A 506 28.35 -20.89 8.88
C ARG A 506 27.06 -21.46 8.28
N PRO A 507 26.67 -21.05 7.06
CA PRO A 507 25.59 -21.67 6.29
C PRO A 507 25.83 -23.19 6.12
N ASN A 508 24.74 -23.96 6.00
CA ASN A 508 24.73 -25.43 5.82
C ASN A 508 25.09 -26.29 7.04
N LYS A 509 25.11 -25.71 8.24
CA LYS A 509 25.14 -26.46 9.50
C LYS A 509 23.80 -26.30 10.22
N ASP A 510 23.32 -27.40 10.80
CA ASP A 510 22.14 -27.43 11.66
C ASP A 510 22.45 -26.70 12.98
N ILE A 511 22.33 -25.36 12.94
CA ILE A 511 22.66 -24.41 14.00
C ILE A 511 21.41 -23.64 14.38
N GLU A 512 21.09 -23.62 15.67
CA GLU A 512 20.09 -22.71 16.24
C GLU A 512 20.84 -21.50 16.80
N PHE A 513 20.57 -20.30 16.30
CA PHE A 513 21.17 -19.08 16.81
C PHE A 513 20.06 -18.09 17.17
N LYS A 514 19.99 -17.70 18.45
CA LYS A 514 19.01 -16.70 18.89
C LYS A 514 19.68 -15.58 19.67
N LEU A 515 19.19 -14.37 19.42
CA LEU A 515 19.50 -13.17 20.17
C LEU A 515 18.44 -12.93 21.24
N ILE A 516 18.88 -12.33 22.35
CA ILE A 516 18.05 -12.06 23.51
C ILE A 516 18.05 -10.55 23.73
N PHE A 517 16.87 -9.94 23.74
CA PHE A 517 16.66 -8.51 23.95
C PHE A 517 15.84 -8.28 25.21
N MET A 518 16.09 -7.16 25.88
CA MET A 518 15.25 -6.62 26.94
C MET A 518 14.58 -5.36 26.41
N VAL A 519 13.25 -5.35 26.36
CA VAL A 519 12.46 -4.31 25.70
C VAL A 519 11.44 -3.75 26.69
N THR A 520 11.16 -2.44 26.60
CA THR A 520 10.19 -1.78 27.47
C THR A 520 8.79 -2.36 27.28
N ALA A 521 8.08 -2.64 28.37
CA ALA A 521 6.72 -3.15 28.32
C ALA A 521 5.78 -2.12 27.68
N GLY A 522 4.88 -2.58 26.81
CA GLY A 522 3.97 -1.75 26.02
C GLY A 522 4.56 -1.24 24.70
N ALA A 523 5.86 -1.45 24.44
CA ALA A 523 6.45 -1.17 23.14
C ALA A 523 5.99 -2.21 22.10
N ASN A 524 5.81 -1.78 20.85
CA ASN A 524 5.54 -2.67 19.73
C ASN A 524 6.77 -2.70 18.82
N ILE A 525 7.44 -3.86 18.72
CA ILE A 525 8.65 -4.00 17.90
C ILE A 525 8.25 -3.99 16.43
N ASN A 526 8.94 -3.15 15.65
CA ASN A 526 8.65 -2.88 14.25
C ASN A 526 9.68 -3.50 13.30
N ARG A 527 10.98 -3.48 13.63
CA ARG A 527 12.02 -4.03 12.73
C ARG A 527 13.29 -4.49 13.43
N LEU A 528 14.05 -5.37 12.76
CA LEU A 528 15.41 -5.79 13.11
C LEU A 528 16.40 -5.17 12.11
N GLN A 529 17.50 -4.63 12.62
CA GLN A 529 18.48 -3.88 11.82
C GLN A 529 19.92 -4.19 12.27
N VAL A 530 20.85 -4.18 11.31
CA VAL A 530 22.30 -4.29 11.54
C VAL A 530 22.98 -3.11 10.86
N GLY A 531 23.51 -2.17 11.65
CA GLY A 531 24.00 -0.89 11.12
C GLY A 531 22.86 -0.10 10.48
N ASP A 532 23.00 0.23 9.21
CA ASP A 532 21.96 0.89 8.41
C ASP A 532 21.12 -0.11 7.59
N THR A 533 21.44 -1.41 7.64
CA THR A 533 20.79 -2.44 6.84
C THR A 533 19.62 -3.07 7.61
N GLN A 534 18.41 -2.93 7.08
CA GLN A 534 17.22 -3.60 7.62
C GLN A 534 17.27 -5.10 7.29
N ILE A 535 17.13 -5.94 8.31
CA ILE A 535 17.11 -7.40 8.17
C ILE A 535 15.68 -7.92 7.95
N GLY A 536 14.71 -7.29 8.60
CA GLY A 536 13.30 -7.62 8.43
C GLY A 536 12.39 -6.79 9.31
N TYR A 537 11.09 -6.87 9.04
CA TYR A 537 10.04 -6.15 9.76
C TYR A 537 9.10 -7.10 10.51
N CYS A 538 8.46 -6.59 11.56
CA CYS A 538 7.49 -7.29 12.39
C CYS A 538 6.54 -6.30 13.09
N SER A 539 5.54 -6.81 13.78
CA SER A 539 4.68 -6.05 14.70
C SER A 539 4.44 -6.93 15.92
N VAL A 540 5.37 -6.87 16.87
CA VAL A 540 5.37 -7.74 18.06
C VAL A 540 5.17 -6.89 19.32
N PRO A 541 3.99 -6.96 19.96
CA PRO A 541 3.76 -6.27 21.22
C PRO A 541 4.57 -6.95 22.34
N VAL A 542 5.21 -6.12 23.18
CA VAL A 542 5.95 -6.57 24.35
C VAL A 542 5.10 -6.35 25.60
N GLU A 543 4.80 -7.43 26.31
CA GLU A 543 4.10 -7.37 27.60
C GLU A 543 5.09 -7.36 28.77
N GLU A 544 4.69 -6.75 29.88
CA GLU A 544 5.48 -6.79 31.12
C GLU A 544 5.57 -8.22 31.64
N GLN A 545 6.79 -8.71 31.85
CA GLN A 545 6.99 -10.07 32.34
C GLN A 545 6.86 -10.15 33.86
N ARG A 546 5.81 -10.84 34.31
CA ARG A 546 5.63 -11.19 35.73
C ARG A 546 6.42 -12.46 36.07
N GLN A 547 7.60 -12.31 36.66
CA GLN A 547 8.41 -13.43 37.16
C GLN A 547 7.71 -14.13 38.35
N LYS A 548 7.03 -15.24 38.06
CA LYS A 548 6.34 -16.08 39.06
C LYS A 548 7.21 -17.23 39.57
#